data_AF-B0ERI9-F1
#
_entry.id   AF-B0ERI9-F1
#
_cell.length_a   1.000
_cell.length_b   1.000
_cell.length_c   1.000
_cell.angle_alpha   90.00
_cell.angle_beta   90.00
_cell.angle_gamma   90.00
#
_symmetry.space_group_name_H-M   'P 1'
#
loop_
_entity.id
_entity.type
_entity.pdbx_description
1 polymer ?
#
loop_
_entity_poly.entity_id
_entity_poly.type
_entity_poly.pdbx_seq_one_letter_code
_entity_poly.pdbx_strand_id
1 'polypeptide(L)'
;MASILYTLNFAICVILIITLILLLIPIPNIVKKQILNLSHWIIKKRIFSITLLVIVFILFVDAFSRMKHYEGIKQSLAFDAPINTRISTYSELFRSQRNTYITFFNLFLVLVNWRVGAMVRKVIN
;
A
#
# COMPACT_ATOMS: atom_id res chain seq x y z
N MET A 1 14.92 0.29 12.31
CA MET A 1 14.51 -0.77 11.35
C MET A 1 13.09 -0.57 10.80
N ALA A 2 12.08 -0.23 11.61
CA ALA A 2 10.71 0.01 11.14
C ALA A 2 10.56 1.18 10.13
N SER A 3 11.43 2.20 10.19
CA SER A 3 11.36 3.36 9.30
C SER A 3 11.52 3.01 7.81
N ILE A 4 12.48 2.15 7.45
CA ILE A 4 12.74 1.76 6.04
C ILE A 4 11.54 1.04 5.43
N LEU A 5 10.92 0.11 6.17
CA LEU A 5 9.74 -0.63 5.69
C LEU A 5 8.56 0.31 5.43
N TYR A 6 8.35 1.31 6.28
CA TYR A 6 7.28 2.28 6.10
C TYR A 6 7.54 3.25 4.94
N THR A 7 8.78 3.70 4.76
CA THR A 7 9.18 4.50 3.59
C THR A 7 9.01 3.69 2.30
N LEU A 8 9.36 2.41 2.31
CA LEU A 8 9.18 1.51 1.18
C LEU A 8 7.69 1.29 0.87
N ASN A 9 6.86 1.12 1.90
CA ASN A 9 5.41 1.00 1.72
C ASN A 9 4.78 2.28 1.14
N PHE A 10 5.27 3.45 1.54
CA PHE A 10 4.87 4.72 0.94
C PHE A 10 5.32 4.82 -0.53
N ALA A 11 6.56 4.43 -0.85
CA ALA A 11 7.05 4.42 -2.22
C ALA A 11 6.22 3.48 -3.13
N ILE A 12 5.84 2.30 -2.64
CA ILE A 12 4.93 1.39 -3.34
C ILE A 12 3.60 2.08 -3.64
N CYS A 13 3.03 2.81 -2.69
CA CYS A 13 1.78 3.56 -2.88
C CYS A 13 1.91 4.57 -4.03
N VAL A 14 2.96 5.39 -4.00
CA VAL A 14 3.23 6.39 -5.04
C VAL A 14 3.36 5.74 -6.41
N ILE A 15 4.10 4.63 -6.52
CA ILE A 15 4.27 3.89 -7.78
C ILE A 15 2.93 3.36 -8.30
N LEU A 16 2.10 2.78 -7.41
CA LEU A 16 0.79 2.24 -7.78
C LEU A 16 -0.19 3.33 -8.23
N ILE A 17 -0.15 4.52 -7.60
CA ILE A 17 -0.95 5.68 -8.00
C ILE A 17 -0.50 6.20 -9.36
N ILE A 18 0.81 6.40 -9.56
CA ILE A 18 1.36 6.87 -10.85
C ILE A 18 0.99 5.89 -11.97
N THR A 19 1.13 4.59 -11.71
CA THR A 19 0.75 3.53 -12.67
C THR A 19 -0.73 3.65 -13.02
N LEU A 20 -1.61 3.76 -12.03
CA LEU A 20 -3.05 3.89 -12.24
C LEU A 20 -3.40 5.14 -13.07
N ILE A 21 -2.81 6.28 -12.74
CA ILE A 21 -3.00 7.55 -13.48
C ILE A 21 -2.58 7.38 -14.94
N LEU A 22 -1.40 6.81 -15.19
CA LEU A 22 -0.90 6.57 -16.55
C LEU A 22 -1.82 5.63 -17.35
N LEU A 23 -2.46 4.65 -16.69
CA LEU A 23 -3.44 3.78 -17.34
C LEU A 23 -4.75 4.50 -17.69
N LEU A 24 -5.21 5.42 -16.83
CA LEU A 24 -6.47 6.14 -16.98
C LEU A 24 -6.40 7.29 -17.98
N ILE A 25 -5.27 8.00 -18.05
CA ILE A 25 -5.13 9.16 -18.96
C ILE A 25 -5.33 8.70 -20.42
N PRO A 26 -6.05 9.47 -21.26
CA PRO A 26 -6.17 9.22 -22.69
C PRO A 26 -4.85 9.57 -23.43
N ILE A 27 -3.77 8.86 -23.11
CA ILE A 27 -2.48 8.98 -23.78
C ILE A 27 -2.53 8.28 -25.15
N PRO A 28 -1.84 8.78 -26.20
CA PRO A 28 -1.71 8.08 -27.48
C PRO A 28 -1.34 6.59 -27.33
N ASN A 29 -2.04 5.75 -28.09
CA ASN A 29 -2.00 4.28 -27.97
C ASN A 29 -0.59 3.68 -28.09
N ILE A 30 0.36 4.39 -28.71
CA ILE A 30 1.75 3.99 -28.86
C ILE A 30 2.47 3.96 -27.49
N VAL A 31 2.28 5.01 -26.68
CA VAL A 31 2.85 5.11 -25.32
C VAL A 31 2.16 4.15 -24.37
N LYS A 32 0.83 4.00 -24.49
CA LYS A 32 0.07 2.99 -23.72
C LYS A 32 0.57 1.58 -24.01
N LYS A 33 0.87 1.22 -25.26
CA LYS A 33 1.44 -0.09 -25.61
C LYS A 33 2.82 -0.31 -24.98
N GLN A 34 3.67 0.71 -24.90
CA GLN A 34 4.97 0.61 -24.21
C GLN A 34 4.82 0.40 -22.70
N ILE A 35 3.97 1.20 -22.04
CA ILE A 35 3.67 1.06 -20.60
C ILE A 35 3.03 -0.30 -20.31
N LEU A 36 2.09 -0.74 -21.16
CA LEU A 36 1.45 -2.04 -21.03
C LEU A 36 2.42 -3.19 -21.33
N ASN A 37 3.38 -3.04 -22.24
CA ASN A 37 4.40 -4.06 -22.46
C ASN A 37 5.36 -4.16 -21.27
N LEU A 38 5.74 -3.04 -20.66
CA LEU A 38 6.55 -3.01 -19.44
C LEU A 38 5.79 -3.62 -18.26
N SER A 39 4.54 -3.20 -18.06
CA SER A 39 3.62 -3.76 -17.07
C SER A 39 3.34 -5.25 -17.34
N HIS A 40 3.22 -5.65 -18.60
CA HIS A 40 3.03 -7.05 -18.98
C HIS A 40 4.29 -7.88 -18.77
N TRP A 41 5.49 -7.33 -18.95
CA TRP A 41 6.73 -8.04 -18.62
C TRP A 41 6.78 -8.35 -17.11
N ILE A 42 6.28 -7.44 -16.28
CA ILE A 42 6.13 -7.61 -14.84
C ILE A 42 4.97 -8.57 -14.48
N ILE A 43 3.87 -8.57 -15.25
CA ILE A 43 2.61 -9.30 -14.95
C ILE A 43 2.48 -10.65 -15.71
N LYS A 44 3.34 -10.96 -16.69
CA LYS A 44 3.24 -12.16 -17.56
C LYS A 44 3.20 -13.46 -16.78
N LYS A 45 3.69 -13.44 -15.54
CA LYS A 45 3.45 -14.50 -14.57
C LYS A 45 2.33 -14.04 -13.63
N ARG A 46 1.12 -14.62 -13.77
CA ARG A 46 0.02 -14.53 -12.79
C ARG A 46 0.51 -14.72 -11.34
N ILE A 47 1.54 -15.54 -11.18
CA ILE A 47 2.28 -15.77 -9.94
C ILE A 47 2.81 -14.46 -9.34
N PHE A 48 3.43 -13.57 -10.13
CA PHE A 48 4.04 -12.33 -9.63
C PHE A 48 3.04 -11.39 -8.98
N SER A 49 1.85 -11.20 -9.57
CA SER A 49 0.84 -10.34 -8.97
C SER A 49 0.17 -10.95 -7.75
N ILE A 50 0.03 -12.28 -7.70
CA ILE A 50 -0.44 -12.97 -6.48
C ILE A 50 0.62 -12.81 -5.38
N THR A 51 1.90 -13.00 -5.70
CA THR A 51 3.00 -12.79 -4.75
C THR A 51 3.03 -11.35 -4.24
N LEU A 52 2.88 -10.35 -5.13
CA LEU A 52 2.80 -8.95 -4.73
C LEU A 52 1.59 -8.69 -3.81
N LEU A 53 0.42 -9.24 -4.14
CA LEU A 53 -0.78 -9.11 -3.31
C LEU A 53 -0.56 -9.73 -1.92
N VAL A 54 0.02 -10.93 -1.84
CA VAL A 54 0.32 -11.61 -0.59
C VAL A 54 1.33 -10.82 0.25
N ILE A 55 2.38 -10.27 -0.37
CA ILE A 55 3.37 -9.41 0.32
C ILE A 55 2.69 -8.18 0.92
N VAL A 56 1.90 -7.45 0.13
CA VAL A 56 1.21 -6.24 0.60
C VAL A 56 0.16 -6.60 1.67
N PHE A 57 -0.49 -7.76 1.54
CA PHE A 57 -1.41 -8.27 2.55
C PHE A 57 -0.71 -8.57 3.88
N ILE A 58 0.44 -9.23 3.85
CA ILE A 58 1.25 -9.49 5.06
C ILE A 58 1.67 -8.16 5.71
N LEU A 59 2.12 -7.19 4.91
CA LEU A 59 2.46 -5.84 5.40
C LEU A 59 1.25 -5.14 6.03
N PHE A 60 0.05 -5.33 5.49
CA PHE A 60 -1.18 -4.80 6.07
C PHE A 60 -1.50 -5.45 7.42
N VAL A 61 -1.46 -6.79 7.50
CA VAL A 61 -1.71 -7.53 8.76
C VAL A 61 -0.72 -7.12 9.85
N ASP A 62 0.55 -6.98 9.50
CA ASP A 62 1.60 -6.53 10.42
C ASP A 62 1.39 -5.07 10.88
N ALA A 63 1.05 -4.14 9.98
CA ALA A 63 0.71 -2.76 10.34
C ALA A 63 -0.53 -2.69 11.24
N PHE A 64 -1.57 -3.44 10.90
CA PHE A 64 -2.82 -3.52 11.66
C PHE A 64 -2.61 -4.11 13.06
N SER A 65 -1.80 -5.16 13.17
CA SER A 65 -1.46 -5.79 14.45
C SER A 65 -0.73 -4.81 15.37
N ARG A 66 0.21 -4.03 14.83
CA ARG A 66 0.89 -2.96 15.59
C ARG A 66 -0.05 -1.85 16.00
N MET A 67 -0.95 -1.42 15.13
CA MET A 67 -1.97 -0.44 15.48
C MET A 67 -2.84 -0.93 16.65
N LYS A 68 -3.31 -2.18 16.60
CA LYS A 68 -4.08 -2.79 17.70
C LYS A 68 -3.28 -2.92 18.99
N HIS A 69 -1.99 -3.23 18.90
CA HIS A 69 -1.11 -3.28 20.06
C HIS A 69 -1.02 -1.92 20.77
N TYR A 70 -0.75 -0.84 20.04
CA TYR A 70 -0.67 0.51 20.62
C TYR A 70 -2.04 1.04 21.09
N GLU A 71 -3.13 0.61 20.43
CA GLU A 71 -4.49 0.92 20.88
C GLU A 71 -4.79 0.26 22.24
N GLY A 72 -4.37 -1.00 22.42
CA GLY A 72 -4.45 -1.71 23.70
C GLY A 72 -3.61 -1.08 24.81
N ILE A 73 -2.37 -0.67 24.50
CA ILE A 73 -1.52 0.06 25.46
C ILE A 73 -2.19 1.38 25.86
N LYS A 74 -2.73 2.12 24.89
CA LYS A 74 -3.45 3.38 25.18
C LYS A 74 -4.61 3.14 26.14
N GLN A 75 -5.35 2.04 25.98
CA GLN A 75 -6.49 1.71 26.84
C GLN A 75 -6.07 1.26 28.24
N SER A 76 -4.88 0.66 28.40
CA SER A 76 -4.32 0.25 29.68
C SER A 76 -3.48 1.33 30.39
N LEU A 77 -3.30 2.52 29.77
CA LEU A 77 -2.60 3.64 30.40
C LEU A 77 -3.36 4.10 31.66
N ALA A 78 -2.69 4.02 32.81
CA ALA A 78 -3.21 4.55 34.07
C ALA A 78 -3.45 6.07 34.00
N PHE A 79 -4.41 6.56 34.79
CA PHE A 79 -4.70 7.99 34.90
C PHE A 79 -3.51 8.81 35.45
N ASP A 80 -2.56 8.17 36.13
CA ASP A 80 -1.35 8.81 36.68
C ASP A 80 -0.07 8.48 35.88
N ALA A 81 -0.20 7.87 34.70
CA ALA A 81 0.96 7.60 33.85
C ALA A 81 1.71 8.90 33.50
N PRO A 82 3.06 8.92 33.54
CA PRO A 82 3.85 10.09 33.22
C PRO A 82 3.47 10.70 31.86
N ILE A 83 3.42 12.03 31.78
CA ILE A 83 3.06 12.77 30.56
C ILE A 83 3.90 12.33 29.36
N ASN A 84 5.21 12.12 29.56
CA ASN A 84 6.11 11.65 28.51
C ASN A 84 5.71 10.28 27.95
N THR A 85 5.28 9.35 28.82
CA THR A 85 4.82 8.00 28.42
C THR A 85 3.51 8.07 27.65
N ARG A 86 2.62 8.99 28.02
CA ARG A 86 1.39 9.24 27.28
C ARG A 86 1.72 9.76 25.89
N ILE A 87 2.50 10.84 25.79
CA ILE A 87 2.88 11.45 24.52
C ILE A 87 3.54 10.43 23.59
N SER A 88 4.48 9.63 24.09
CA SER A 88 5.13 8.59 23.28
C SER A 88 4.13 7.55 22.78
N THR A 89 3.22 7.06 23.62
CA THR A 89 2.18 6.10 23.22
C THR A 89 1.24 6.67 22.16
N TYR A 90 0.76 7.90 22.34
CA TYR A 90 -0.09 8.56 21.36
C TYR A 90 0.63 8.78 20.01
N SER A 91 1.92 9.11 20.04
CA SER A 91 2.72 9.30 18.83
C SER A 91 2.92 7.99 18.04
N GLU A 92 3.20 6.87 18.72
CA GLU A 92 3.36 5.57 18.07
C GLU A 92 2.02 5.02 17.58
N LEU A 93 0.92 5.26 18.31
CA LEU A 93 -0.43 4.96 17.83
C LEU A 93 -0.76 5.74 16.56
N PHE A 94 -0.53 7.05 16.53
CA PHE A 94 -0.76 7.87 15.34
C PHE A 94 0.06 7.37 14.13
N ARG A 95 1.34 7.05 14.38
CA ARG A 95 2.23 6.51 13.35
C ARG A 95 1.74 5.17 12.80
N SER A 96 1.33 4.27 13.67
CA SER A 96 0.81 2.95 13.27
C SER A 96 -0.54 3.03 12.55
N GLN A 97 -1.44 3.93 12.97
CA GLN A 97 -2.69 4.21 12.26
C GLN A 97 -2.44 4.68 10.82
N ARG A 98 -1.59 5.70 10.65
CA ARG A 98 -1.23 6.22 9.31
C ARG A 98 -0.67 5.13 8.41
N ASN A 99 0.25 4.31 8.94
CA ASN A 99 0.87 3.25 8.16
C ASN A 99 -0.12 2.14 7.78
N THR A 100 -1.08 1.84 8.66
CA THR A 100 -2.18 0.88 8.39
C THR A 100 -3.08 1.38 7.27
N TYR A 101 -3.39 2.68 7.23
CA TYR A 101 -4.15 3.25 6.12
C TYR A 101 -3.39 3.15 4.79
N ILE A 102 -2.09 3.45 4.78
CA ILE A 102 -1.28 3.36 3.55
C ILE A 102 -1.20 1.91 3.04
N THR A 103 -0.95 0.92 3.92
CA THR A 103 -0.93 -0.50 3.51
C THR A 103 -2.30 -0.98 3.00
N PHE A 104 -3.40 -0.51 3.60
CA PHE A 104 -4.75 -0.78 3.10
C PHE A 104 -4.97 -0.21 1.70
N PHE A 105 -4.58 1.05 1.47
CA PHE A 105 -4.66 1.67 0.14
C PHE A 105 -3.79 0.94 -0.88
N ASN A 106 -2.61 0.45 -0.49
CA ASN A 106 -1.77 -0.35 -1.38
C ASN A 106 -2.46 -1.65 -1.81
N LEU A 107 -3.09 -2.37 -0.87
CA LEU A 107 -3.90 -3.55 -1.17
C LEU A 107 -4.98 -3.24 -2.21
N PHE A 108 -5.73 -2.17 -1.96
CA PHE A 108 -6.79 -1.72 -2.87
C PHE A 108 -6.24 -1.34 -4.25
N LEU A 109 -5.17 -0.55 -4.30
CA LEU A 109 -4.55 -0.08 -5.54
C LEU A 109 -3.99 -1.23 -6.38
N VAL A 110 -3.44 -2.29 -5.77
CA VAL A 110 -3.00 -3.50 -6.50
C VAL A 110 -4.18 -4.13 -7.24
N LEU A 111 -5.33 -4.27 -6.57
CA LEU A 111 -6.54 -4.85 -7.18
C LEU A 111 -7.12 -3.95 -8.27
N VAL A 112 -7.16 -2.63 -8.05
CA VAL A 112 -7.64 -1.66 -9.04
C VAL A 112 -6.74 -1.67 -10.27
N ASN A 113 -5.42 -1.61 -10.10
CA ASN A 113 -4.46 -1.67 -11.21
C ASN A 113 -4.60 -2.97 -12.02
N TRP A 114 -4.80 -4.11 -11.35
CA TRP A 114 -5.06 -5.39 -12.02
C TRP A 114 -6.32 -5.33 -12.89
N ARG A 115 -7.43 -4.83 -12.34
CA ARG A 115 -8.71 -4.74 -13.05
C ARG A 115 -8.67 -3.74 -14.21
N VAL A 116 -8.13 -2.54 -13.96
CA VAL A 116 -8.02 -1.49 -14.97
C VAL A 116 -7.06 -1.90 -16.07
N GLY A 117 -5.91 -2.50 -15.75
CA GLY A 117 -4.97 -3.02 -16.75
C GLY A 117 -5.57 -4.09 -17.64
N ALA A 118 -6.41 -4.98 -17.11
CA ALA A 118 -7.15 -5.96 -17.89
C ALA A 118 -8.18 -5.31 -18.83
N MET A 119 -8.89 -4.27 -18.38
CA MET A 119 -9.86 -3.54 -19.21
C MET A 119 -9.18 -2.74 -20.33
N VAL A 120 -8.14 -1.97 -20.01
CA VAL A 120 -7.41 -1.16 -20.99
C VAL A 120 -6.83 -2.04 -22.10
N ARG A 121 -6.35 -3.25 -21.77
CA ARG A 121 -5.87 -4.21 -22.77
C ARG A 121 -6.96 -4.63 -23.75
N LYS A 122 -8.19 -4.86 -23.29
CA LYS A 122 -9.33 -5.21 -24.15
C LYS A 122 -9.78 -4.06 -25.06
N VAL A 123 -9.44 -2.82 -24.72
CA VAL A 123 -9.78 -1.64 -25.53
C VAL A 123 -8.72 -1.38 -26.61
N ILE A 124 -7.46 -1.76 -26.36
CA ILE A 124 -6.33 -1.50 -27.27
C ILE A 124 -6.10 -2.63 -28.28
N ASN A 125 -6.45 -3.87 -27.92
CA ASN A 125 -6.44 -5.05 -28.79
C ASN A 125 -7.83 -5.31 -29.34
#